data_AF-A0A2V5ZG00-F1
#
_entry.id   AF-A0A2V5ZG00-F1
#
_cell.length_a   1.000
_cell.length_b   1.000
_cell.length_c   1.000
_cell.angle_alpha   90.00
_cell.angle_beta   90.00
_cell.angle_gamma   90.00
#
_symmetry.space_group_name_H-M   'P 1'
#
loop_
_entity.id
_entity.type
_entity.pdbx_description
1 polymer ?
#
loop_
_entity_poly.entity_id
_entity_poly.type
_entity_poly.pdbx_seq_one_letter_code
_entity_poly.pdbx_strand_id
1 'polypeptide(L)' 'MCRLGFKREHQEGSHIRLSREGLRVTVPNHRALAPKTLQSILRQAGISLRAFMDALR' A
#
# COMPACT_ATOMS: atom_id res chain seq x y z
N MET A 1 2.54 0.20 -4.92
CA MET A 1 1.92 -1.09 -4.53
C MET A 1 1.70 -2.03 -5.71
N CYS A 2 1.11 -1.61 -6.84
CA CYS A 2 0.91 -2.51 -7.99
C CYS A 2 2.21 -3.16 -8.50
N ARG A 3 3.30 -2.39 -8.55
CA ARG A 3 4.66 -2.87 -8.88
C ARG A 3 5.22 -3.90 -7.89
N LEU A 4 4.59 -4.05 -6.72
CA LEU A 4 4.94 -5.02 -5.67
C LEU A 4 3.99 -6.23 -5.64
N GLY A 5 3.19 -6.41 -6.71
CA GLY A 5 2.27 -7.53 -6.87
C GLY A 5 0.89 -7.34 -6.23
N PHE A 6 0.60 -6.16 -5.67
CA PHE A 6 -0.73 -5.87 -5.12
C PHE A 6 -1.74 -5.58 -6.23
N LYS A 7 -2.92 -6.18 -6.14
CA LYS A 7 -4.06 -5.91 -7.00
C LYS A 7 -5.06 -5.05 -6.25
N ARG A 8 -5.80 -4.22 -6.99
CA ARG A 8 -6.89 -3.41 -6.44
C ARG A 8 -8.17 -4.23 -6.41
N GLU A 9 -8.74 -4.38 -5.23
CA GLU A 9 -9.98 -5.14 -5.02
C GLU A 9 -11.20 -4.22 -5.11
N HIS A 10 -11.18 -3.13 -4.33
CA HIS A 10 -12.31 -2.24 -4.17
C HIS A 10 -11.82 -0.85 -3.76
N GLN A 11 -12.64 0.17 -4.00
CA GLN A 11 -12.43 1.51 -3.45
C GLN A 11 -13.74 2.01 -2.86
N GLU A 12 -13.66 2.50 -1.63
CA GLU A 12 -14.77 3.16 -0.94
C GLU A 12 -14.32 4.57 -0.53
N GLY A 13 -14.98 5.58 -1.09
CA GLY A 13 -14.55 6.98 -0.97
C GLY A 13 -13.09 7.16 -1.38
N SER A 14 -12.28 7.74 -0.50
CA SER A 14 -10.85 7.95 -0.74
C SER A 14 -9.97 6.75 -0.36
N HIS A 15 -10.51 5.60 0.05
CA HIS A 15 -9.69 4.46 0.51
C HIS A 15 -9.72 3.32 -0.48
N ILE A 16 -8.54 2.83 -0.85
CA ILE A 16 -8.36 1.72 -1.79
C ILE A 16 -7.97 0.47 -1.02
N ARG A 17 -8.71 -0.63 -1.23
CA ARG A 17 -8.37 -1.94 -0.73
C ARG A 17 -7.49 -2.66 -1.75
N LEU A 18 -6.32 -3.09 -1.31
CA LEU A 18 -5.34 -3.82 -2.10
C LEU A 18 -5.14 -5.23 -1.54
N SER A 19 -4.95 -6.20 -2.42
CA SER A 19 -4.70 -7.61 -2.06
C SER A 19 -3.45 -8.17 -2.73
N ARG A 20 -2.75 -9.08 -2.04
CA ARG A 20 -1.66 -9.89 -2.59
C ARG A 20 -1.56 -11.20 -1.82
N GLU A 21 -1.75 -12.33 -2.49
CA GLU A 21 -1.54 -13.67 -1.91
C GLU A 21 -2.24 -13.87 -0.53
N GLY A 22 -3.50 -13.45 -0.44
CA GLY A 22 -4.28 -13.53 0.81
C GLY A 22 -4.06 -12.37 1.80
N LEU A 23 -3.01 -11.57 1.63
CA LEU A 23 -2.81 -10.33 2.40
C LEU A 23 -3.70 -9.22 1.86
N ARG A 24 -4.34 -8.46 2.76
CA ARG A 24 -5.17 -7.30 2.42
C ARG A 24 -4.72 -6.06 3.18
N VAL A 25 -4.62 -4.93 2.48
CA VAL A 25 -4.26 -3.63 3.06
C VAL A 25 -5.14 -2.53 2.51
N THR A 26 -5.55 -1.59 3.36
CA THR A 26 -6.31 -0.41 2.96
C THR A 26 -5.36 0.79 2.90
N VAL A 27 -5.35 1.48 1.77
CA VAL A 27 -4.47 2.62 1.51
C VAL A 27 -5.33 3.85 1.23
N PRO A 28 -5.16 4.96 1.98
CA PRO A 28 -5.78 6.22 1.63
C PRO A 28 -5.20 6.74 0.31
N ASN A 29 -6.06 7.06 -0.64
CA ASN A 29 -5.74 7.62 -1.94
C ASN A 29 -5.64 9.14 -1.85
N HIS A 30 -4.65 9.61 -1.08
CA HIS A 30 -4.37 11.02 -0.87
C HIS A 30 -3.03 11.39 -1.51
N ARG A 31 -2.88 12.63 -1.98
CA ARG A 31 -1.65 13.10 -2.64
C ARG A 31 -0.45 13.12 -1.68
N ALA A 32 -0.70 13.36 -0.40
CA ALA A 32 0.30 13.32 0.66
C ALA A 32 -0.18 12.38 1.76
N LEU A 33 0.70 11.46 2.19
CA LEU A 33 0.47 10.58 3.32
C LEU A 33 1.45 10.94 4.42
N ALA A 34 0.97 11.01 5.66
CA ALA A 34 1.85 11.18 6.79
C ALA A 34 2.87 10.01 6.87
N PRO A 35 4.14 10.26 7.23
CA PRO A 35 5.17 9.22 7.25
C PRO A 35 4.79 8.01 8.13
N LYS A 36 4.14 8.25 9.28
CA LYS A 36 3.65 7.19 10.17
C LYS A 36 2.58 6.33 9.53
N THR A 37 1.68 6.94 8.74
CA THR A 37 0.63 6.24 8.00
C THR A 37 1.24 5.34 6.94
N LEU A 38 2.20 5.86 6.16
CA LEU A 38 2.92 5.07 5.17
C LEU A 38 3.66 3.90 5.83
N GLN A 39 4.38 4.13 6.93
CA GLN A 39 5.07 3.06 7.65
C GLN A 39 4.11 1.98 8.16
N SER A 40 2.95 2.37 8.71
CA SER A 40 1.93 1.41 9.16
C SER A 40 1.41 0.56 8.01
N ILE A 41 1.12 1.18 6.86
CA ILE A 41 0.65 0.50 5.65
C ILE A 41 1.71 -0.48 5.15
N LEU A 42 2.98 -0.07 5.06
CA LEU A 42 4.06 -0.94 4.61
C LEU A 42 4.27 -2.13 5.56
N ARG A 43 4.18 -1.90 6.88
CA ARG A 43 4.22 -2.95 7.89
C ARG A 43 3.07 -3.94 7.72
N GLN A 44 1.83 -3.46 7.57
CA GLN A 44 0.66 -4.31 7.31
C GLN A 44 0.78 -5.08 6.01
N ALA A 45 1.43 -4.50 5.01
CA ALA A 45 1.66 -5.10 3.71
C ALA A 45 2.87 -6.07 3.68
N GLY A 46 3.60 -6.21 4.77
CA GLY A 46 4.83 -7.02 4.84
C GLY A 46 5.93 -6.53 3.89
N ILE A 47 5.98 -5.21 3.64
CA ILE A 47 6.94 -4.58 2.72
C ILE A 47 7.94 -3.76 3.52
N SER A 48 9.23 -3.95 3.27
CA SER A 48 10.26 -3.07 3.82
C SER A 48 10.28 -1.72 3.09
N LEU A 49 10.69 -0.66 3.78
CA LEU A 49 10.83 0.66 3.16
C LEU A 49 11.75 0.63 1.94
N ARG A 50 12.84 -0.15 1.99
CA ARG A 50 13.76 -0.33 0.87
C ARG A 50 13.07 -0.94 -0.35
N ALA A 51 12.35 -2.05 -0.18
CA ALA A 51 11.63 -2.70 -1.28
C ALA A 51 10.56 -1.77 -1.88
N PHE A 52 9.90 -0.96 -1.03
CA PHE A 52 8.98 0.06 -1.50
C PHE A 52 9.66 1.12 -2.36
N MET A 53 10.82 1.66 -1.92
CA MET A 53 11.59 2.66 -2.66
C MET A 53 12.14 2.11 -3.97
N ASP A 54 12.62 0.86 -3.98
CA ASP A 54 13.11 0.21 -5.20
C ASP A 54 12.00 -0.01 -6.23
N ALA A 55 10.75 -0.21 -5.79
CA ALA A 55 9.59 -0.29 -6.68
C ALA A 55 9.05 1.08 -7.15
N LEU A 56 9.55 2.20 -6.60
CA LEU A 56 9.21 3.55 -7.08
C LEU A 56 10.17 4.03 -8.17
N ARG A 57 11.40 3.51 -8.19
CA ARG A 57 12.38 3.72 -9.27
C ARG A 57 11.90 3.11 -10.58
#